data_AF-A0A7V1D3E6-F1
#
_entry.id   AF-A0A7V1D3E6-F1
#
_cell.length_a   1.000
_cell.length_b   1.000
_cell.length_c   1.000
_cell.angle_alpha   90.00
_cell.angle_beta   90.00
_cell.angle_gamma   90.00
#
_symmetry.space_group_name_H-M   'P 1'
#
loop_
_entity.id
_entity.type
_entity.pdbx_description
1 polymer ?
#
loop_
_entity_poly.entity_id
_entity_poly.type
_entity_poly.pdbx_seq_one_letter_code
_entity_poly.pdbx_strand_id
1 'polypeptide(L)'
;MYALVDAVAFYASAEKVFDPALRTKPVVVLTNNDGCICAVCPIARRLNIPKFQPYFKVKHLLAKHNVVIRSSNYELYADLSDKMMNIISRFCDNQFVYSIDEAFLYFNGFTPLINDWHQYGQLIRRTVWRETKLPVGVGFGPTPTLAKAANHAAKKLNGFNGVAVIDSEQARQHILAAMDVGDVWGVGRRLTKKLKLLNISSALDLAQQSPPRMKRLFSIMLARTVDELNGRPTLNWHDVQQNKREIFSTRSFATRLSCPIALKTALVSHAMIVARKLRAQNSVTKRLLLFIASSPHEQHYTKKSLIYELPHASGDSTIFANAVTAIFEQLYQVGVRYYKCGVGALEISTAQFQQQDLFTQKTDNINLMACLDAVNKRYGTDSLTLASQQQTNQWHMKRTFLSPHYTTRWQHLPKISCC
;
A
#
# COMPACT_ATOMS: atom_id res chain seq x y z
N MET A 1 8.71 -25.50 -3.06
CA MET A 1 7.91 -25.03 -1.90
C MET A 1 7.85 -23.50 -1.94
N TYR A 2 6.73 -22.88 -1.58
CA TYR A 2 6.62 -21.43 -1.42
C TYR A 2 6.50 -21.06 0.06
N ALA A 3 6.96 -19.85 0.41
CA ALA A 3 6.63 -19.23 1.68
C ALA A 3 6.12 -17.81 1.51
N LEU A 4 5.28 -17.38 2.45
CA LEU A 4 4.94 -15.98 2.67
C LEU A 4 5.47 -15.56 4.04
N VAL A 5 6.33 -14.54 4.07
CA VAL A 5 6.77 -13.86 5.29
C VAL A 5 6.04 -12.52 5.37
N ASP A 6 5.32 -12.29 6.46
CA ASP A 6 4.41 -11.14 6.57
C ASP A 6 4.43 -10.55 7.99
N ALA A 7 4.72 -9.25 8.10
CA ALA A 7 4.81 -8.54 9.36
C ALA A 7 3.46 -8.38 10.08
N VAL A 8 3.43 -8.72 11.36
CA VAL A 8 2.22 -8.64 12.18
C VAL A 8 1.94 -7.17 12.53
N ALA A 9 0.84 -6.63 12.01
CA ALA A 9 0.39 -5.26 12.26
C ALA A 9 1.49 -4.22 11.98
N PHE A 10 2.13 -4.34 10.81
CA PHE A 10 3.38 -3.68 10.45
C PHE A 10 3.56 -2.25 10.97
N TYR A 11 2.70 -1.29 10.57
CA TYR A 11 2.87 0.11 11.02
C TYR A 11 2.83 0.27 12.54
N ALA A 12 1.92 -0.44 13.23
CA ALA A 12 1.86 -0.36 14.69
C ALA A 12 3.05 -1.06 15.37
N SER A 13 3.67 -2.05 14.71
CA SER A 13 4.87 -2.73 15.17
C SER A 13 6.13 -1.89 14.91
N ALA A 14 6.21 -1.19 13.77
CA ALA A 14 7.28 -0.26 13.43
C ALA A 14 7.42 0.85 14.49
N GLU A 15 6.29 1.41 14.93
CA GLU A 15 6.24 2.41 16.00
C GLU A 15 6.76 1.90 17.36
N LYS A 16 6.83 0.58 17.57
CA LYS A 16 7.34 -0.06 18.79
C LYS A 16 8.83 -0.41 18.73
N VAL A 17 9.48 -0.27 17.57
CA VAL A 17 10.89 -0.69 17.39
C VAL A 17 11.83 0.15 18.25
N PHE A 18 11.71 1.48 18.13
CA PHE A 18 12.56 2.45 18.81
C PHE A 18 12.02 2.93 20.16
N ASP A 19 10.80 2.55 20.53
CA ASP A 19 10.18 2.89 21.82
C ASP A 19 9.78 1.60 22.57
N PRO A 20 10.69 1.02 23.39
CA PRO A 20 10.42 -0.20 24.13
C PRO A 20 9.22 -0.11 25.08
N ALA A 21 8.89 1.09 25.59
CA ALA A 21 7.77 1.31 26.49
C ALA A 21 6.41 1.07 25.81
N LEU A 22 6.37 1.05 24.47
CA LEU A 22 5.16 0.75 23.70
C LEU A 22 4.95 -0.74 23.45
N ARG A 23 5.94 -1.62 23.69
CA ARG A 23 5.84 -3.05 23.34
C ARG A 23 4.63 -3.72 23.99
N THR A 24 4.39 -3.43 25.26
CA THR A 24 3.27 -3.97 26.05
C THR A 24 1.98 -3.16 25.95
N LYS A 25 1.99 -1.99 25.28
CA LYS A 25 0.82 -1.10 25.18
C LYS A 25 -0.03 -1.37 23.92
N PRO A 26 -1.35 -1.11 23.97
CA PRO A 26 -2.18 -1.05 22.78
C PRO A 26 -1.79 0.18 21.94
N VAL A 27 -1.40 -0.05 20.69
CA VAL A 27 -1.01 0.97 19.71
C VAL A 27 -1.90 0.89 18.48
N VAL A 28 -2.34 2.05 17.98
CA VAL A 28 -2.97 2.23 16.68
C VAL A 28 -2.24 3.29 15.86
N VAL A 29 -2.27 3.12 14.54
CA VAL A 29 -1.72 4.09 13.58
C VAL A 29 -2.84 4.67 12.74
N LEU A 30 -2.82 5.97 12.53
CA LEU A 30 -3.76 6.72 11.72
C LEU A 30 -3.23 6.94 10.29
N THR A 31 -4.14 7.05 9.32
CA THR A 31 -3.83 7.45 7.94
C THR A 31 -3.34 8.90 7.87
N ASN A 32 -2.99 9.36 6.65
CA ASN A 32 -2.82 10.77 6.33
C ASN A 32 -3.91 11.65 6.97
N ASN A 33 -3.50 12.82 7.45
CA ASN A 33 -4.32 13.79 8.17
C ASN A 33 -4.95 13.29 9.47
N ASP A 34 -4.42 12.21 10.04
CA ASP A 34 -5.00 11.56 11.22
C ASP A 34 -6.47 11.17 11.04
N GLY A 35 -6.85 10.83 9.80
CA GLY A 35 -8.25 10.64 9.40
C GLY A 35 -8.90 9.36 9.91
N CYS A 36 -8.30 8.21 9.62
CA CYS A 36 -8.83 6.87 9.96
C CYS A 36 -7.75 5.99 10.57
N ILE A 37 -8.15 4.98 11.34
CA ILE A 37 -7.23 3.95 11.83
C ILE A 37 -6.82 3.03 10.67
N CYS A 38 -5.53 2.98 10.33
CA CYS A 38 -4.99 2.11 9.28
C CYS A 38 -4.33 0.83 9.83
N ALA A 39 -3.74 0.88 11.03
CA ALA A 39 -3.14 -0.28 11.66
C ALA A 39 -3.55 -0.39 13.14
N VAL A 40 -3.78 -1.62 13.58
CA VAL A 40 -4.20 -1.96 14.95
C VAL A 40 -3.32 -3.13 15.39
N CYS A 41 -2.49 -2.92 16.42
CA CYS A 41 -1.67 -3.99 16.95
C CYS A 41 -2.52 -5.09 17.62
N PRO A 42 -1.98 -6.31 17.84
CA PRO A 42 -2.72 -7.40 18.46
C PRO A 42 -3.32 -7.07 19.84
N ILE A 43 -2.61 -6.28 20.65
CA ILE A 43 -3.08 -5.84 21.97
C ILE A 43 -4.32 -4.95 21.83
N ALA A 44 -4.29 -3.98 20.93
CA ALA A 44 -5.43 -3.10 20.64
C ALA A 44 -6.62 -3.87 20.02
N ARG A 45 -6.36 -4.91 19.23
CA ARG A 45 -7.43 -5.74 18.63
C ARG A 45 -8.24 -6.51 19.68
N ARG A 46 -7.59 -6.98 20.75
CA ARG A 46 -8.27 -7.63 21.90
C ARG A 46 -9.22 -6.70 22.64
N LEU A 47 -9.05 -5.39 22.49
CA LEU A 47 -9.94 -4.35 23.03
C LEU A 47 -11.09 -4.01 22.08
N ASN A 48 -11.34 -4.83 21.05
CA ASN A 48 -12.37 -4.62 20.03
C ASN A 48 -12.26 -3.29 19.27
N ILE A 49 -11.05 -2.73 19.17
CA ILE A 49 -10.81 -1.50 18.42
C ILE A 49 -10.94 -1.79 16.92
N PRO A 50 -11.87 -1.14 16.19
CA PRO A 50 -12.11 -1.43 14.79
C PRO A 50 -11.00 -0.88 13.90
N LYS A 51 -10.56 -1.70 12.93
CA LYS A 51 -9.66 -1.25 11.85
C LYS A 51 -10.49 -0.52 10.78
N PHE A 52 -9.90 0.49 10.13
CA PHE A 52 -10.51 1.29 9.06
C PHE A 52 -11.69 2.18 9.46
N GLN A 53 -11.83 2.48 10.75
CA GLN A 53 -12.82 3.44 11.26
C GLN A 53 -12.24 4.86 11.33
N PRO A 54 -13.03 5.92 11.03
CA PRO A 54 -12.60 7.29 11.24
C PRO A 54 -12.23 7.58 12.69
N TYR A 55 -11.07 8.21 12.92
CA TYR A 55 -10.52 8.46 14.25
C TYR A 55 -11.50 9.21 15.16
N PHE A 56 -12.17 10.24 14.63
CA PHE A 56 -13.11 11.06 15.41
C PHE A 56 -14.27 10.25 15.99
N LYS A 57 -14.70 9.15 15.34
CA LYS A 57 -15.78 8.29 15.83
C LYS A 57 -15.36 7.39 16.99
N VAL A 58 -14.07 7.06 17.09
CA VAL A 58 -13.53 6.08 18.05
C VAL A 58 -12.59 6.69 19.08
N LYS A 59 -12.35 8.00 19.04
CA LYS A 59 -11.45 8.71 19.97
C LYS A 59 -11.77 8.44 21.44
N HIS A 60 -13.05 8.42 21.80
CA HIS A 60 -13.49 8.14 23.18
C HIS A 60 -13.13 6.70 23.63
N LEU A 61 -13.31 5.72 22.75
CA LEU A 61 -12.95 4.32 23.00
C LEU A 61 -11.44 4.17 23.17
N LEU A 62 -10.65 4.85 22.33
CA LEU A 62 -9.19 4.84 22.44
C LEU A 62 -8.71 5.45 23.76
N ALA A 63 -9.32 6.56 24.17
CA ALA A 63 -9.02 7.22 25.45
C ALA A 63 -9.39 6.32 26.64
N LYS A 64 -10.58 5.70 26.62
CA LYS A 64 -11.04 4.78 27.68
C LYS A 64 -10.05 3.65 27.97
N HIS A 65 -9.38 3.13 26.93
CA HIS A 65 -8.42 2.04 27.05
C HIS A 65 -6.95 2.48 27.04
N ASN A 66 -6.66 3.78 27.19
CA ASN A 66 -5.30 4.33 27.17
C ASN A 66 -4.48 3.89 25.96
N VAL A 67 -5.11 3.86 24.79
CA VAL A 67 -4.50 3.42 23.53
C VAL A 67 -3.55 4.49 23.03
N VAL A 68 -2.33 4.08 22.71
CA VAL A 68 -1.32 4.96 22.12
C VAL A 68 -1.67 5.17 20.65
N ILE A 69 -1.81 6.43 20.26
CA ILE A 69 -2.16 6.86 18.91
C ILE A 69 -0.89 7.37 18.23
N ARG A 70 -0.66 6.95 16.99
CA ARG A 70 0.44 7.43 16.13
C ARG A 70 -0.07 7.89 14.78
N SER A 71 0.48 8.98 14.25
CA SER A 71 0.30 9.39 12.86
C SER A 71 1.16 8.49 11.95
N SER A 72 0.77 8.28 10.69
CA SER A 72 1.64 7.60 9.73
C SER A 72 3.03 8.24 9.66
N ASN A 73 4.09 7.45 9.88
CA ASN A 73 5.49 7.79 9.70
C ASN A 73 6.10 6.98 8.54
N TYR A 74 5.82 7.38 7.29
CA TYR A 74 6.18 6.58 6.11
C TYR A 74 7.68 6.42 5.92
N GLU A 75 8.45 7.40 6.36
CA GLU A 75 9.91 7.40 6.31
C GLU A 75 10.47 6.29 7.22
N LEU A 76 9.95 6.18 8.45
CA LEU A 76 10.25 5.07 9.37
C LEU A 76 9.79 3.73 8.79
N TYR A 77 8.59 3.67 8.21
CA TYR A 77 8.02 2.43 7.69
C TYR A 77 8.80 1.91 6.48
N ALA A 78 9.23 2.79 5.58
CA ALA A 78 10.05 2.41 4.43
C ALA A 78 11.42 1.87 4.87
N ASP A 79 12.13 2.57 5.74
CA ASP A 79 13.46 2.13 6.23
C ASP A 79 13.38 0.76 6.94
N LEU A 80 12.39 0.56 7.80
CA LEU A 80 12.21 -0.72 8.50
C LEU A 80 11.76 -1.85 7.57
N SER A 81 10.94 -1.54 6.55
CA SER A 81 10.58 -2.48 5.50
C SER A 81 11.82 -2.93 4.73
N ASP A 82 12.63 -2.00 4.24
CA ASP A 82 13.82 -2.31 3.43
C ASP A 82 14.79 -3.18 4.23
N LYS A 83 15.03 -2.86 5.50
CA LYS A 83 15.81 -3.70 6.42
C LYS A 83 15.22 -5.10 6.58
N MET A 84 13.90 -5.21 6.79
CA MET A 84 13.22 -6.49 6.92
C MET A 84 13.34 -7.32 5.64
N MET A 85 13.10 -6.73 4.46
CA MET A 85 13.20 -7.43 3.18
C MET A 85 14.62 -7.92 2.91
N ASN A 86 15.64 -7.12 3.25
CA ASN A 86 17.06 -7.48 3.15
C ASN A 86 17.48 -8.60 4.13
N ILE A 87 16.77 -8.79 5.24
CA ILE A 87 16.98 -9.93 6.13
C ILE A 87 16.30 -11.17 5.57
N ILE A 88 15.07 -11.02 5.08
CA ILE A 88 14.30 -12.11 4.49
C ILE A 88 15.00 -12.69 3.25
N SER A 89 15.65 -11.85 2.43
CA SER A 89 16.36 -12.26 1.21
C SER A 89 17.51 -13.25 1.49
N ARG A 90 18.07 -13.25 2.70
CA ARG A 90 19.18 -14.16 3.08
C ARG A 90 18.75 -15.62 3.17
N PHE A 91 17.44 -15.90 3.21
CA PHE A 91 16.91 -17.25 3.40
C PHE A 91 16.53 -17.97 2.10
N CYS A 92 16.48 -17.25 0.97
CA CYS A 92 16.04 -17.81 -0.30
C CYS A 92 16.48 -16.91 -1.46
N ASP A 93 17.06 -17.52 -2.49
CA ASP A 93 17.54 -16.79 -3.67
C ASP A 93 16.39 -16.13 -4.44
N ASN A 94 15.22 -16.78 -4.46
CA ASN A 94 14.03 -16.27 -5.15
C ASN A 94 13.10 -15.55 -4.18
N GLN A 95 13.37 -14.27 -3.94
CA GLN A 95 12.47 -13.39 -3.18
C GLN A 95 11.61 -12.53 -4.10
N PHE A 96 10.33 -12.43 -3.78
CA PHE A 96 9.40 -11.49 -4.41
C PHE A 96 8.75 -10.59 -3.36
N VAL A 97 9.11 -9.31 -3.35
CA VAL A 97 8.53 -8.31 -2.44
C VAL A 97 7.12 -7.95 -2.93
N TYR A 98 6.10 -8.37 -2.20
CA TYR A 98 4.69 -8.19 -2.57
C TYR A 98 4.12 -6.86 -2.09
N SER A 99 4.51 -6.43 -0.89
CA SER A 99 4.14 -5.15 -0.28
C SER A 99 5.24 -4.67 0.66
N ILE A 100 5.03 -3.53 1.31
CA ILE A 100 5.93 -2.99 2.35
C ILE A 100 6.09 -3.91 3.57
N ASP A 101 5.15 -4.85 3.77
CA ASP A 101 5.10 -5.74 4.92
C ASP A 101 5.12 -7.23 4.58
N GLU A 102 5.12 -7.59 3.29
CA GLU A 102 5.00 -8.98 2.83
C GLU A 102 6.02 -9.30 1.73
N ALA A 103 6.69 -10.44 1.87
CA ALA A 103 7.52 -11.02 0.82
C ALA A 103 7.22 -12.51 0.63
N PHE A 104 7.10 -12.92 -0.63
CA PHE A 104 7.08 -14.32 -1.00
C PHE A 104 8.50 -14.84 -1.22
N LEU A 105 8.71 -16.10 -0.87
CA LEU A 105 9.95 -16.84 -1.12
C LEU A 105 9.61 -18.09 -1.92
N TYR A 106 10.42 -18.39 -2.94
CA TYR A 106 10.29 -19.61 -3.72
C TYR A 106 11.53 -20.51 -3.58
N PHE A 107 11.35 -21.58 -2.81
CA PHE A 107 12.37 -22.57 -2.55
C PHE A 107 12.39 -23.61 -3.68
N ASN A 108 13.26 -23.36 -4.66
CA ASN A 108 13.54 -24.27 -5.77
C ASN A 108 14.84 -25.03 -5.50
N GLY A 109 14.79 -26.36 -5.38
CA GLY A 109 15.98 -27.19 -5.11
C GLY A 109 16.47 -27.20 -3.65
N PHE A 110 15.73 -26.62 -2.71
CA PHE A 110 16.11 -26.56 -1.28
C PHE A 110 15.71 -27.79 -0.45
N THR A 111 14.93 -28.72 -1.01
CA THR A 111 14.44 -29.92 -0.30
C THR A 111 15.56 -30.73 0.37
N PRO A 112 16.75 -30.92 -0.22
CA PRO A 112 17.86 -31.62 0.45
C PRO A 112 18.50 -30.84 1.62
N LEU A 113 18.30 -29.52 1.68
CA LEU A 113 18.89 -28.63 2.68
C LEU A 113 17.93 -28.33 3.84
N ILE A 114 16.63 -28.43 3.59
CA ILE A 114 15.57 -28.09 4.55
C ILE A 114 14.76 -29.35 4.86
N ASN A 115 15.06 -29.96 6.01
CA ASN A 115 14.39 -31.16 6.48
C ASN A 115 13.09 -30.85 7.24
N ASP A 116 12.97 -29.65 7.83
CA ASP A 116 11.79 -29.22 8.60
C ASP A 116 11.43 -27.76 8.26
N TRP A 117 10.34 -27.60 7.51
CA TRP A 117 9.81 -26.30 7.12
C TRP A 117 9.31 -25.47 8.30
N HIS A 118 8.77 -26.11 9.34
CA HIS A 118 8.31 -25.42 10.53
C HIS A 118 9.51 -24.85 11.31
N GLN A 119 10.57 -25.65 11.53
CA GLN A 119 11.80 -25.17 12.17
C GLN A 119 12.46 -24.06 11.37
N TYR A 120 12.50 -24.18 10.04
CA TYR A 120 13.04 -23.14 9.16
C TYR A 120 12.22 -21.84 9.23
N GLY A 121 10.89 -21.93 9.28
CA GLY A 121 10.03 -20.79 9.54
C GLY A 121 10.31 -20.10 10.87
N GLN A 122 10.55 -20.86 11.94
CA GLN A 122 10.92 -20.31 13.24
C GLN A 122 12.29 -19.63 13.22
N LEU A 123 13.24 -20.15 12.44
CA LEU A 123 14.53 -19.50 12.21
C LEU A 123 14.35 -18.14 11.54
N ILE A 124 13.57 -18.05 10.46
CA ILE A 124 13.26 -16.78 9.76
C ILE A 124 12.68 -15.77 10.76
N ARG A 125 11.65 -16.19 11.52
CA ARG A 125 10.98 -15.30 12.49
C ARG A 125 11.91 -14.78 13.56
N ARG A 126 12.74 -15.65 14.15
CA ARG A 126 13.70 -15.27 15.19
C ARG A 126 14.75 -14.30 14.65
N THR A 127 15.27 -14.54 13.45
CA THR A 127 16.28 -13.66 12.83
C THR A 127 15.69 -12.29 12.52
N VAL A 128 14.52 -12.23 11.89
CA VAL A 128 13.85 -10.95 11.60
C VAL A 128 13.55 -10.20 12.89
N TRP A 129 13.03 -10.87 13.92
CA TRP A 129 12.79 -10.24 15.23
C TRP A 129 14.08 -9.74 15.89
N ARG A 130 15.15 -10.53 15.85
CA ARG A 130 16.43 -10.17 16.47
C ARG A 130 16.97 -8.87 15.89
N GLU A 131 16.95 -8.76 14.57
CA GLU A 131 17.62 -7.69 13.82
C GLU A 131 16.75 -6.46 13.54
N THR A 132 15.41 -6.62 13.47
CA THR A 132 14.50 -5.49 13.20
C THR A 132 13.55 -5.16 14.35
N LYS A 133 13.36 -6.08 15.32
CA LYS A 133 12.27 -6.03 16.31
C LYS A 133 10.87 -5.96 15.69
N LEU A 134 10.71 -6.41 14.44
CA LEU A 134 9.42 -6.60 13.81
C LEU A 134 8.96 -8.06 13.97
N PRO A 135 7.76 -8.31 14.50
CA PRO A 135 7.19 -9.64 14.54
C PRO A 135 6.66 -10.02 13.15
N VAL A 136 7.04 -11.19 12.63
CA VAL A 136 6.53 -11.72 11.36
C VAL A 136 5.85 -13.07 11.58
N GLY A 137 4.85 -13.37 10.74
CA GLY A 137 4.31 -14.72 10.53
C GLY A 137 4.94 -15.34 9.29
N VAL A 138 5.05 -16.67 9.27
CA VAL A 138 5.56 -17.41 8.12
C VAL A 138 4.58 -18.53 7.75
N GLY A 139 4.15 -18.57 6.50
CA GLY A 139 3.31 -19.64 5.97
C GLY A 139 3.99 -20.34 4.82
N PHE A 140 4.03 -21.67 4.83
CA PHE A 140 4.57 -22.49 3.73
C PHE A 140 3.44 -23.23 2.99
N GLY A 141 3.57 -23.35 1.67
CA GLY A 141 2.63 -24.11 0.85
C GLY A 141 3.17 -24.42 -0.55
N PRO A 142 2.59 -25.39 -1.28
CA PRO A 142 3.05 -25.78 -2.62
C PRO A 142 2.69 -24.75 -3.70
N THR A 143 1.83 -23.79 -3.39
CA THR A 143 1.46 -22.66 -4.26
C THR A 143 1.52 -21.34 -3.49
N PRO A 144 1.68 -20.18 -4.16
CA PRO A 144 1.58 -18.87 -3.54
C PRO A 144 0.30 -18.67 -2.70
N THR A 145 -0.84 -19.14 -3.21
CA THR A 145 -2.12 -19.04 -2.51
C THR A 145 -2.15 -19.89 -1.24
N LEU A 146 -1.62 -21.12 -1.29
CA LEU A 146 -1.53 -21.98 -0.10
C LEU A 146 -0.53 -21.45 0.91
N ALA A 147 0.60 -20.86 0.49
CA ALA A 147 1.52 -20.18 1.40
C ALA A 147 0.83 -19.01 2.13
N LYS A 148 -0.03 -18.26 1.42
CA LYS A 148 -0.83 -17.18 2.04
C LYS A 148 -1.91 -17.71 2.98
N ALA A 149 -2.56 -18.82 2.64
CA ALA A 149 -3.52 -19.51 3.52
C ALA A 149 -2.82 -20.05 4.80
N ALA A 150 -1.64 -20.65 4.66
CA ALA A 150 -0.82 -21.07 5.78
C ALA A 150 -0.44 -19.87 6.69
N ASN A 151 0.02 -18.75 6.12
CA ASN A 151 0.34 -17.56 6.93
C ASN A 151 -0.91 -16.97 7.64
N HIS A 152 -2.09 -17.07 7.02
CA HIS A 152 -3.35 -16.75 7.69
C HIS A 152 -3.57 -17.66 8.91
N ALA A 153 -3.44 -18.98 8.74
CA ALA A 153 -3.53 -19.95 9.83
C ALA A 153 -2.52 -19.65 10.95
N ALA A 154 -1.26 -19.38 10.58
CA ALA A 154 -0.18 -19.05 11.51
C ALA A 154 -0.51 -17.85 12.42
N LYS A 155 -1.33 -16.90 11.95
CA LYS A 155 -1.68 -15.67 12.66
C LYS A 155 -3.03 -15.72 13.38
N LYS A 156 -3.94 -16.60 12.94
CA LYS A 156 -5.36 -16.57 13.33
C LYS A 156 -5.84 -17.82 14.04
N LEU A 157 -5.28 -18.97 13.68
CA LEU A 157 -5.62 -20.25 14.28
C LEU A 157 -4.71 -20.50 15.48
N ASN A 158 -5.26 -21.19 16.48
CA ASN A 158 -4.49 -21.61 17.65
C ASN A 158 -3.55 -22.77 17.28
N GLY A 159 -2.44 -22.92 18.00
CA GLY A 159 -1.52 -24.06 17.85
C GLY A 159 -0.36 -23.87 16.87
N PHE A 160 -0.43 -22.91 15.95
CA PHE A 160 0.63 -22.69 14.93
C PHE A 160 1.80 -21.82 15.42
N ASN A 161 1.69 -21.17 16.58
CA ASN A 161 2.76 -20.36 17.16
C ASN A 161 3.41 -19.34 16.20
N GLY A 162 2.72 -18.87 15.15
CA GLY A 162 3.21 -17.95 14.13
C GLY A 162 3.94 -18.57 12.93
N VAL A 163 4.00 -19.90 12.81
CA VAL A 163 4.43 -20.63 11.60
C VAL A 163 3.42 -21.70 11.25
N ALA A 164 2.97 -21.76 10.00
CA ALA A 164 2.15 -22.88 9.52
C ALA A 164 2.70 -23.43 8.21
N VAL A 165 2.54 -24.73 8.02
CA VAL A 165 3.06 -25.47 6.86
C VAL A 165 1.91 -26.28 6.25
N ILE A 166 1.71 -26.11 4.94
CA ILE A 166 0.86 -26.98 4.13
C ILE A 166 1.79 -27.79 3.22
N ASP A 167 2.12 -29.01 3.63
CA ASP A 167 2.97 -29.96 2.91
C ASP A 167 2.26 -31.30 2.62
N SER A 168 1.06 -31.48 3.16
CA SER A 168 0.24 -32.67 3.01
C SER A 168 -1.23 -32.31 2.76
N GLU A 169 -1.98 -33.25 2.19
CA GLU A 169 -3.43 -33.09 1.96
C GLU A 169 -4.20 -32.93 3.28
N GLN A 170 -3.76 -33.60 4.35
CA GLN A 170 -4.35 -33.48 5.68
C GLN A 170 -4.19 -32.06 6.24
N ALA A 171 -2.96 -31.50 6.18
CA ALA A 171 -2.70 -30.13 6.59
C ALA A 171 -3.50 -29.11 5.75
N ARG A 172 -3.57 -29.36 4.43
CA ARG A 172 -4.36 -28.54 3.50
C ARG A 172 -5.84 -28.51 3.90
N GLN A 173 -6.47 -29.67 4.05
CA GLN A 173 -7.89 -29.76 4.41
C GLN A 173 -8.17 -29.12 5.77
N HIS A 174 -7.33 -29.39 6.77
CA HIS A 174 -7.48 -28.83 8.11
C HIS A 174 -7.45 -27.29 8.10
N ILE A 175 -6.44 -26.70 7.45
CA ILE A 175 -6.29 -25.23 7.38
C ILE A 175 -7.41 -24.61 6.54
N LEU A 176 -7.74 -25.19 5.38
CA LEU A 176 -8.75 -24.63 4.48
C LEU A 176 -10.18 -24.74 5.04
N ALA A 177 -10.48 -25.80 5.80
CA ALA A 177 -11.78 -25.95 6.47
C ALA A 177 -12.00 -24.89 7.55
N ALA A 178 -10.94 -24.50 8.26
CA ALA A 178 -10.98 -23.49 9.31
C ALA A 178 -10.94 -22.03 8.79
N MET A 179 -10.81 -21.82 7.48
CA MET A 179 -10.64 -20.51 6.87
C MET A 179 -11.92 -20.07 6.14
N ASP A 180 -12.43 -18.88 6.47
CA ASP A 180 -13.59 -18.31 5.76
C ASP A 180 -13.23 -18.02 4.30
N VAL A 181 -14.18 -18.26 3.39
CA VAL A 181 -13.98 -18.00 1.96
C VAL A 181 -13.59 -16.54 1.67
N GLY A 182 -14.00 -15.59 2.50
CA GLY A 182 -13.65 -14.17 2.39
C GLY A 182 -12.23 -13.82 2.86
N ASP A 183 -11.53 -14.74 3.52
CA ASP A 183 -10.12 -14.58 3.86
C ASP A 183 -9.19 -15.12 2.75
N VAL A 184 -9.74 -15.83 1.75
CA VAL A 184 -8.97 -16.38 0.61
C VAL A 184 -8.40 -15.26 -0.24
N TRP A 185 -7.13 -15.41 -0.63
CA TRP A 185 -6.46 -14.43 -1.48
C TRP A 185 -7.19 -14.26 -2.82
N GLY A 186 -7.52 -13.00 -3.16
CA GLY A 186 -8.31 -12.68 -4.35
C GLY A 186 -9.83 -12.65 -4.13
N VAL A 187 -10.34 -13.09 -2.98
CA VAL A 187 -11.78 -13.08 -2.65
C VAL A 187 -12.16 -11.87 -1.81
N GLY A 188 -12.62 -10.80 -2.46
CA GLY A 188 -13.08 -9.59 -1.77
C GLY A 188 -14.53 -9.66 -1.26
N ARG A 189 -14.93 -8.71 -0.40
CA ARG A 189 -16.27 -8.65 0.26
C ARG A 189 -17.47 -8.92 -0.66
N ARG A 190 -17.46 -8.39 -1.89
CA ARG A 190 -18.56 -8.60 -2.86
C ARG A 190 -18.60 -10.04 -3.35
N LEU A 191 -17.44 -10.64 -3.58
CA LEU A 191 -17.33 -12.02 -4.02
C LEU A 191 -17.69 -12.98 -2.88
N THR A 192 -17.23 -12.70 -1.66
CA THR A 192 -17.62 -13.44 -0.44
C THR A 192 -19.14 -13.58 -0.32
N LYS A 193 -19.88 -12.46 -0.48
CA LYS A 193 -21.35 -12.48 -0.43
C LYS A 193 -21.95 -13.41 -1.48
N LYS A 194 -21.45 -13.35 -2.73
CA LYS A 194 -21.94 -14.19 -3.83
C LYS A 194 -21.61 -15.67 -3.62
N LEU A 195 -20.41 -15.99 -3.14
CA LEU A 195 -19.99 -17.36 -2.85
C LEU A 195 -20.80 -17.97 -1.71
N LYS A 196 -21.06 -17.21 -0.65
CA LYS A 196 -21.92 -17.66 0.46
C LYS A 196 -23.36 -17.93 0.03
N LEU A 197 -23.90 -17.18 -0.94
CA LEU A 197 -25.21 -17.48 -1.55
C LEU A 197 -25.22 -18.80 -2.34
N LEU A 198 -24.06 -19.29 -2.76
CA LEU A 198 -23.88 -20.59 -3.42
C LEU A 198 -23.50 -21.70 -2.41
N ASN A 199 -23.68 -21.45 -1.11
CA ASN A 199 -23.26 -22.34 -0.02
C ASN A 199 -21.76 -22.65 0.02
N ILE A 200 -20.93 -21.77 -0.54
CA ILE A 200 -19.46 -21.84 -0.46
C ILE A 200 -19.04 -20.90 0.67
N SER A 201 -18.77 -21.44 1.85
CA SER A 201 -18.50 -20.64 3.07
C SER A 201 -17.06 -20.75 3.54
N SER A 202 -16.40 -21.88 3.30
CA SER A 202 -14.99 -22.10 3.65
C SER A 202 -14.06 -22.03 2.43
N ALA A 203 -12.76 -21.89 2.68
CA ALA A 203 -11.74 -22.01 1.64
C ALA A 203 -11.69 -23.45 1.07
N LEU A 204 -12.03 -24.46 1.87
CA LEU A 204 -12.13 -25.85 1.42
C LEU A 204 -13.31 -26.05 0.47
N ASP A 205 -14.48 -25.47 0.77
CA ASP A 205 -15.66 -25.52 -0.11
C ASP A 205 -15.33 -24.93 -1.48
N LEU A 206 -14.56 -23.83 -1.49
CA LEU A 206 -14.10 -23.19 -2.73
C LEU A 206 -13.12 -24.08 -3.48
N ALA A 207 -12.18 -24.72 -2.78
CA ALA A 207 -11.22 -25.64 -3.37
C ALA A 207 -11.90 -26.87 -4.01
N GLN A 208 -13.04 -27.31 -3.49
CA GLN A 208 -13.82 -28.43 -4.04
C GLN A 208 -14.63 -28.05 -5.29
N GLN A 209 -14.68 -26.76 -5.67
CA GLN A 209 -15.39 -26.33 -6.87
C GLN A 209 -14.64 -26.70 -8.16
N SER A 210 -15.39 -26.82 -9.25
CA SER A 210 -14.82 -27.00 -10.59
C SER A 210 -14.25 -25.68 -11.14
N PRO A 211 -12.97 -25.58 -11.54
CA PRO A 211 -12.39 -24.37 -12.10
C PRO A 211 -13.14 -23.85 -13.36
N PRO A 212 -13.53 -24.70 -14.34
CA PRO A 212 -14.38 -24.27 -15.46
C PRO A 212 -15.72 -23.64 -15.04
N ARG A 213 -16.34 -24.14 -13.97
CA ARG A 213 -17.58 -23.55 -13.42
C ARG A 213 -17.30 -22.18 -12.81
N MET A 214 -16.24 -22.05 -12.00
CA MET A 214 -15.86 -20.77 -11.38
C MET A 214 -15.46 -19.72 -12.41
N LYS A 215 -14.80 -20.12 -13.50
CA LYS A 215 -14.48 -19.24 -14.64
C LYS A 215 -15.74 -18.66 -15.28
N ARG A 216 -16.75 -19.50 -15.54
CA ARG A 216 -18.01 -19.09 -16.18
C ARG A 216 -18.86 -18.19 -15.29
N LEU A 217 -18.95 -18.49 -14.00
CA LEU A 217 -19.79 -17.72 -13.06
C LEU A 217 -19.14 -16.41 -12.59
N PHE A 218 -17.81 -16.35 -12.54
CA PHE A 218 -17.08 -15.24 -11.95
C PHE A 218 -15.97 -14.74 -12.87
N SER A 219 -14.79 -15.35 -12.82
CA SER A 219 -13.63 -14.89 -13.56
C SER A 219 -12.56 -15.98 -13.69
N ILE A 220 -11.66 -15.80 -14.65
CA ILE A 220 -10.46 -16.64 -14.79
C ILE A 220 -9.59 -16.62 -13.53
N MET A 221 -9.57 -15.50 -12.80
CA MET A 221 -8.76 -15.34 -11.59
C MET A 221 -9.29 -16.20 -10.44
N LEU A 222 -10.61 -16.31 -10.29
CA LEU A 222 -11.19 -17.21 -9.28
C LEU A 222 -10.95 -18.68 -9.66
N ALA A 223 -11.04 -19.03 -10.94
CA ALA A 223 -10.70 -20.38 -11.40
C ALA A 223 -9.23 -20.74 -11.07
N ARG A 224 -8.29 -19.83 -11.34
CA ARG A 224 -6.87 -19.98 -10.95
C ARG A 224 -6.70 -20.11 -9.44
N THR A 225 -7.48 -19.38 -8.65
CA THR A 225 -7.47 -19.50 -7.17
C THR A 225 -7.88 -20.90 -6.73
N VAL A 226 -8.88 -21.51 -7.38
CA VAL A 226 -9.28 -22.90 -7.09
C VAL A 226 -8.16 -23.88 -7.44
N ASP A 227 -7.49 -23.72 -8.58
CA ASP A 227 -6.34 -24.55 -8.95
C ASP A 227 -5.20 -24.42 -7.93
N GLU A 228 -4.88 -23.19 -7.54
CA GLU A 228 -3.85 -22.88 -6.55
C GLU A 228 -4.16 -23.50 -5.17
N LEU A 229 -5.41 -23.42 -4.71
CA LEU A 229 -5.86 -24.06 -3.46
C LEU A 229 -5.76 -25.59 -3.52
N ASN A 230 -5.75 -26.18 -4.71
CA ASN A 230 -5.54 -27.61 -4.95
C ASN A 230 -4.09 -27.97 -5.30
N GLY A 231 -3.13 -27.10 -4.97
CA GLY A 231 -1.71 -27.39 -5.15
C GLY A 231 -1.21 -27.27 -6.60
N ARG A 232 -2.03 -26.76 -7.53
CA ARG A 232 -1.64 -26.53 -8.92
C ARG A 232 -1.18 -25.07 -9.09
N PRO A 233 0.13 -24.80 -9.21
CA PRO A 233 0.62 -23.43 -9.34
C PRO A 233 0.20 -22.85 -10.71
N THR A 234 -0.53 -21.74 -10.68
CA THR A 234 -0.99 -21.01 -11.88
C THR A 234 -0.63 -19.53 -11.85
N LEU A 235 -0.15 -19.01 -10.71
CA LEU A 235 0.30 -17.63 -10.56
C LEU A 235 1.81 -17.55 -10.82
N ASN A 236 2.20 -16.80 -11.85
CA ASN A 236 3.60 -16.50 -12.15
C ASN A 236 4.01 -15.14 -11.56
N TRP A 237 5.19 -15.08 -10.94
CA TRP A 237 5.74 -13.86 -10.35
C TRP A 237 6.05 -12.76 -11.38
N HIS A 238 6.41 -13.15 -12.60
CA HIS A 238 6.74 -12.23 -13.69
C HIS A 238 5.53 -11.46 -14.24
N ASP A 239 4.30 -11.94 -14.00
CA ASP A 239 3.08 -11.28 -14.49
C ASP A 239 2.72 -10.01 -13.69
N VAL A 240 3.44 -9.72 -12.59
CA VAL A 240 3.00 -8.75 -11.58
C VAL A 240 3.52 -7.32 -11.82
N GLN A 241 4.59 -7.11 -12.58
CA GLN A 241 5.15 -5.77 -12.83
C GLN A 241 4.81 -5.22 -14.22
N GLN A 242 3.55 -5.29 -14.62
CA GLN A 242 3.11 -4.50 -15.77
C GLN A 242 3.22 -3.01 -15.45
N ASN A 243 3.76 -2.23 -16.39
CA ASN A 243 3.74 -0.77 -16.32
C ASN A 243 2.33 -0.28 -16.02
N LYS A 244 2.21 0.70 -15.12
CA LYS A 244 0.91 1.26 -14.74
C LYS A 244 0.29 1.91 -15.97
N ARG A 245 -0.96 1.55 -16.26
CA ARG A 245 -1.77 2.18 -17.32
C ARG A 245 -2.26 3.57 -16.91
N GLU A 246 -2.36 3.82 -15.61
CA GLU A 246 -2.79 5.08 -15.03
C GLU A 246 -1.98 5.40 -13.78
N ILE A 247 -1.66 6.68 -13.56
CA ILE A 247 -0.92 7.14 -12.40
C ILE A 247 -1.66 8.31 -11.78
N PHE A 248 -2.12 8.11 -10.53
CA PHE A 248 -2.82 9.13 -9.77
C PHE A 248 -2.01 9.65 -8.59
N SER A 249 -2.21 10.93 -8.30
CA SER A 249 -1.84 11.58 -7.05
C SER A 249 -3.06 12.32 -6.53
N THR A 250 -3.57 11.87 -5.38
CA THR A 250 -4.82 12.41 -4.81
C THR A 250 -4.71 12.46 -3.30
N ARG A 251 -5.35 13.43 -2.68
CA ARG A 251 -5.38 13.55 -1.23
C ARG A 251 -6.65 14.26 -0.78
N SER A 252 -7.18 13.81 0.36
CA SER A 252 -8.20 14.57 1.09
C SER A 252 -7.50 15.57 2.00
N PHE A 253 -8.07 16.74 2.23
CA PHE A 253 -7.48 17.78 3.06
C PHE A 253 -7.83 17.59 4.55
N ALA A 254 -6.90 17.99 5.44
CA ALA A 254 -7.15 18.00 6.88
C ALA A 254 -8.21 19.05 7.25
N THR A 255 -8.08 20.23 6.66
CA THR A 255 -9.02 21.36 6.74
C THR A 255 -9.70 21.53 5.38
N ARG A 256 -10.98 21.93 5.37
CA ARG A 256 -11.68 22.21 4.12
C ARG A 256 -11.06 23.44 3.46
N LEU A 257 -10.74 23.35 2.18
CA LEU A 257 -10.19 24.48 1.42
C LEU A 257 -11.30 25.20 0.67
N SER A 258 -11.39 26.51 0.87
CA SER A 258 -12.22 27.43 0.06
C SER A 258 -11.38 28.43 -0.72
N CYS A 259 -10.10 28.63 -0.35
CA CYS A 259 -9.21 29.56 -1.02
C CYS A 259 -8.81 29.02 -2.40
N PRO A 260 -9.00 29.78 -3.50
CA PRO A 260 -8.63 29.34 -4.85
C PRO A 260 -7.13 29.11 -4.98
N ILE A 261 -6.30 29.97 -4.39
CA ILE A 261 -4.83 29.85 -4.43
C ILE A 261 -4.40 28.53 -3.79
N ALA A 262 -4.88 28.24 -2.57
CA ALA A 262 -4.53 27.00 -1.86
C ALA A 262 -4.94 25.74 -2.65
N LEU A 263 -6.12 25.74 -3.27
CA LEU A 263 -6.61 24.62 -4.06
C LEU A 263 -5.79 24.43 -5.36
N LYS A 264 -5.45 25.53 -6.03
CA LYS A 264 -4.59 25.52 -7.22
C LYS A 264 -3.20 24.99 -6.89
N THR A 265 -2.58 25.48 -5.81
CA THR A 265 -1.30 24.98 -5.30
C THR A 265 -1.33 23.47 -5.02
N ALA A 266 -2.40 22.97 -4.41
CA ALA A 266 -2.57 21.54 -4.16
C ALA A 266 -2.68 20.72 -5.46
N LEU A 267 -3.44 21.18 -6.45
CA LEU A 267 -3.54 20.53 -7.75
C LEU A 267 -2.19 20.50 -8.49
N VAL A 268 -1.45 21.62 -8.51
CA VAL A 268 -0.10 21.69 -9.09
C VAL A 268 0.85 20.71 -8.41
N SER A 269 0.81 20.63 -7.08
CA SER A 269 1.61 19.67 -6.32
C SER A 269 1.30 18.22 -6.70
N HIS A 270 0.03 17.88 -6.88
CA HIS A 270 -0.39 16.56 -7.35
C HIS A 270 0.07 16.28 -8.79
N ALA A 271 -0.05 17.26 -9.69
CA ALA A 271 0.46 17.18 -11.05
C ALA A 271 1.97 16.91 -11.09
N MET A 272 2.76 17.59 -10.27
CA MET A 272 4.21 17.37 -10.19
C MET A 272 4.58 15.97 -9.71
N ILE A 273 3.84 15.44 -8.72
CA ILE A 273 4.01 14.05 -8.26
C ILE A 273 3.68 13.06 -9.38
N VAL A 274 2.63 13.30 -10.16
CA VAL A 274 2.27 12.45 -11.31
C VAL A 274 3.36 12.50 -12.37
N ALA A 275 3.84 13.70 -12.72
CA ALA A 275 4.92 13.88 -13.70
C ALA A 275 6.20 13.13 -13.30
N ARG A 276 6.64 13.29 -12.04
CA ARG A 276 7.81 12.56 -11.51
C ARG A 276 7.62 11.04 -11.54
N LYS A 277 6.42 10.54 -11.21
CA LYS A 277 6.11 9.10 -11.27
C LYS A 277 6.09 8.56 -12.71
N LEU A 278 5.59 9.35 -13.66
CA LEU A 278 5.64 9.02 -15.09
C LEU A 278 7.09 8.89 -15.56
N ARG A 279 7.93 9.88 -15.27
CA ARG A 279 9.36 9.86 -15.62
C ARG A 279 10.10 8.69 -15.00
N ALA A 280 9.83 8.36 -13.73
CA ALA A 280 10.40 7.18 -13.08
C ALA A 280 10.00 5.84 -13.73
N GLN A 281 8.85 5.79 -14.42
CA GLN A 281 8.39 4.64 -15.22
C GLN A 281 8.79 4.77 -16.70
N ASN A 282 9.65 5.71 -17.08
CA ASN A 282 9.98 6.04 -18.48
C ASN A 282 8.72 6.19 -19.36
N SER A 283 7.69 6.81 -18.81
CA SER A 283 6.37 6.91 -19.42
C SER A 283 5.93 8.37 -19.56
N VAL A 284 4.97 8.63 -20.44
CA VAL A 284 4.35 9.94 -20.72
C VAL A 284 2.84 9.79 -20.88
N THR A 285 2.10 10.89 -20.82
CA THR A 285 0.65 10.91 -21.04
C THR A 285 0.22 12.08 -21.91
N LYS A 286 -0.81 11.89 -22.73
CA LYS A 286 -1.54 12.95 -23.41
C LYS A 286 -2.73 13.49 -22.61
N ARG A 287 -3.19 12.77 -21.57
CA ARG A 287 -4.47 13.06 -20.91
C ARG A 287 -4.31 13.17 -19.41
N LEU A 288 -4.59 14.37 -18.89
CA LEU A 288 -4.61 14.64 -17.47
C LEU A 288 -6.05 14.76 -16.97
N LEU A 289 -6.44 13.90 -16.04
CA LEU A 289 -7.69 14.02 -15.30
C LEU A 289 -7.45 14.84 -14.04
N LEU A 290 -8.08 16.00 -13.94
CA LEU A 290 -8.07 16.83 -12.74
C LEU A 290 -9.44 16.78 -12.09
N PHE A 291 -9.48 16.68 -10.77
CA PHE A 291 -10.75 16.67 -10.06
C PHE A 291 -10.67 17.33 -8.70
N ILE A 292 -11.80 17.90 -8.28
CA ILE A 292 -12.03 18.47 -6.96
C ILE A 292 -13.40 18.01 -6.45
N ALA A 293 -13.50 17.80 -5.15
CA ALA A 293 -14.73 17.34 -4.51
C ALA A 293 -14.90 17.95 -3.11
N SER A 294 -16.12 18.36 -2.77
CA SER A 294 -16.55 18.62 -1.39
C SER A 294 -16.77 17.28 -0.65
N SER A 295 -17.22 17.35 0.61
CA SER A 295 -17.45 16.12 1.38
C SER A 295 -18.75 15.44 0.96
N PRO A 296 -18.78 14.12 0.70
CA PRO A 296 -20.03 13.38 0.47
C PRO A 296 -20.93 13.30 1.71
N HIS A 297 -20.45 13.78 2.87
CA HIS A 297 -21.19 13.85 4.13
C HIS A 297 -21.74 15.26 4.41
N GLU A 298 -21.57 16.21 3.51
CA GLU A 298 -22.20 17.54 3.58
C GLU A 298 -23.52 17.52 2.78
N GLN A 299 -24.47 18.41 3.15
CA GLN A 299 -25.79 18.48 2.50
C GLN A 299 -25.70 18.70 0.99
N HIS A 300 -24.74 19.52 0.56
CA HIS A 300 -24.51 19.84 -0.86
C HIS A 300 -23.18 19.25 -1.30
N TYR A 301 -23.24 18.03 -1.85
CA TYR A 301 -22.06 17.38 -2.41
C TYR A 301 -21.78 17.90 -3.83
N THR A 302 -20.62 18.52 -4.01
CA THR A 302 -20.14 19.04 -5.28
C THR A 302 -18.90 18.26 -5.68
N LYS A 303 -18.91 17.65 -6.86
CA LYS A 303 -17.74 17.03 -7.47
C LYS A 303 -17.64 17.49 -8.91
N LYS A 304 -16.45 17.97 -9.30
CA LYS A 304 -16.14 18.32 -10.68
C LYS A 304 -14.85 17.65 -11.10
N SER A 305 -14.84 17.13 -12.33
CA SER A 305 -13.66 16.52 -12.94
C SER A 305 -13.59 16.91 -14.39
N LEU A 306 -12.41 17.29 -14.86
CA LEU A 306 -12.14 17.67 -16.24
C LEU A 306 -10.94 16.88 -16.75
N ILE A 307 -10.99 16.49 -18.02
CA ILE A 307 -9.85 15.92 -18.73
C ILE A 307 -9.24 17.05 -19.55
N TYR A 308 -7.94 17.25 -19.38
CA TYR A 308 -7.14 18.13 -20.23
C TYR A 308 -6.30 17.27 -21.17
N GLU A 309 -6.48 17.48 -22.46
CA GLU A 309 -5.71 16.82 -23.51
C GLU A 309 -4.53 17.71 -23.91
N LEU A 310 -3.33 17.16 -23.75
CA LEU A 310 -2.08 17.79 -24.13
C LEU A 310 -1.87 17.62 -25.63
N PRO A 311 -1.31 18.65 -26.32
CA PRO A 311 -0.95 18.52 -27.73
C PRO A 311 0.00 17.33 -27.99
N HIS A 312 0.93 17.09 -27.06
CA HIS A 312 1.86 15.96 -27.09
C HIS A 312 1.89 15.22 -25.77
N ALA A 313 2.28 13.94 -25.85
CA ALA A 313 2.48 13.17 -24.63
C ALA A 313 3.70 13.75 -23.89
N SER A 314 3.49 14.13 -22.64
CA SER A 314 4.52 14.77 -21.83
C SER A 314 4.64 14.08 -20.48
N GLY A 315 5.83 14.22 -19.90
CA GLY A 315 6.12 13.94 -18.49
C GLY A 315 6.70 15.17 -17.80
N ASP A 316 6.61 16.36 -18.39
CA ASP A 316 7.22 17.59 -17.86
C ASP A 316 6.33 18.22 -16.77
N SER A 317 6.96 18.54 -15.64
CA SER A 317 6.27 19.13 -14.49
C SER A 317 5.74 20.53 -14.76
N THR A 318 6.41 21.31 -15.61
CA THR A 318 6.00 22.69 -15.97
C THR A 318 4.75 22.68 -16.85
N ILE A 319 4.69 21.77 -17.83
CA ILE A 319 3.55 21.59 -18.72
C ILE A 319 2.32 21.16 -17.93
N PHE A 320 2.48 20.24 -16.97
CA PHE A 320 1.35 19.81 -16.16
C PHE A 320 0.86 20.94 -15.22
N ALA A 321 1.76 21.77 -14.69
CA ALA A 321 1.38 22.94 -13.90
C ALA A 321 0.61 23.98 -14.73
N ASN A 322 1.00 24.16 -15.99
CA ASN A 322 0.30 25.03 -16.94
C ASN A 322 -1.08 24.46 -17.30
N ALA A 323 -1.19 23.15 -17.52
CA ALA A 323 -2.47 22.46 -17.73
C ALA A 323 -3.44 22.66 -16.56
N VAL A 324 -2.95 22.54 -15.32
CA VAL A 324 -3.74 22.85 -14.11
C VAL A 324 -4.24 24.30 -14.16
N THR A 325 -3.37 25.25 -14.50
CA THR A 325 -3.71 26.67 -14.57
C THR A 325 -4.76 26.97 -15.63
N ALA A 326 -4.64 26.35 -16.82
CA ALA A 326 -5.55 26.59 -17.95
C ALA A 326 -7.01 26.21 -17.65
N ILE A 327 -7.24 25.16 -16.86
CA ILE A 327 -8.60 24.66 -16.58
C ILE A 327 -9.09 24.95 -15.16
N PHE A 328 -8.29 25.65 -14.34
CA PHE A 328 -8.59 25.84 -12.92
C PHE A 328 -9.92 26.58 -12.70
N GLU A 329 -10.15 27.68 -13.43
CA GLU A 329 -11.38 28.48 -13.33
C GLU A 329 -12.63 27.68 -13.70
N GLN A 330 -12.49 26.70 -14.61
CA GLN A 330 -13.59 25.80 -14.94
C GLN A 330 -13.82 24.78 -13.82
N LEU A 331 -12.80 24.35 -13.07
CA LEU A 331 -12.97 23.42 -11.96
C LEU A 331 -13.56 24.10 -10.73
N TYR A 332 -13.02 25.26 -10.36
CA TYR A 332 -13.31 25.96 -9.12
C TYR A 332 -14.71 26.59 -9.12
N GLN A 333 -15.36 26.57 -7.95
CA GLN A 333 -16.64 27.20 -7.70
C GLN A 333 -16.57 27.95 -6.37
N VAL A 334 -16.97 29.23 -6.41
CA VAL A 334 -17.01 30.10 -5.23
C VAL A 334 -17.99 29.55 -4.19
N GLY A 335 -17.62 29.63 -2.91
CA GLY A 335 -18.47 29.20 -1.79
C GLY A 335 -18.41 27.71 -1.47
N VAL A 336 -17.73 26.89 -2.28
CA VAL A 336 -17.58 25.45 -2.02
C VAL A 336 -16.42 25.18 -1.06
N ARG A 337 -16.67 24.32 -0.08
CA ARG A 337 -15.66 23.85 0.89
C ARG A 337 -15.09 22.52 0.42
N TYR A 338 -13.99 22.58 -0.34
CA TYR A 338 -13.39 21.39 -0.91
C TYR A 338 -12.74 20.50 0.15
N TYR A 339 -13.00 19.19 0.02
CA TYR A 339 -12.48 18.13 0.87
C TYR A 339 -11.35 17.35 0.21
N LYS A 340 -11.37 17.21 -1.12
CA LYS A 340 -10.41 16.36 -1.84
C LYS A 340 -10.08 16.96 -3.20
N CYS A 341 -8.83 16.83 -3.61
CA CYS A 341 -8.43 17.05 -4.99
C CYS A 341 -7.46 15.95 -5.47
N GLY A 342 -7.20 15.94 -6.77
CA GLY A 342 -6.18 15.08 -7.34
C GLY A 342 -5.98 15.30 -8.84
N VAL A 343 -4.86 14.75 -9.30
CA VAL A 343 -4.48 14.71 -10.72
C VAL A 343 -4.16 13.25 -11.07
N GLY A 344 -4.59 12.83 -12.25
CA GLY A 344 -4.30 11.52 -12.81
C GLY A 344 -3.77 11.64 -14.24
N ALA A 345 -2.72 10.90 -14.55
CA ALA A 345 -2.31 10.61 -15.91
C ALA A 345 -3.08 9.39 -16.40
N LEU A 346 -3.85 9.58 -17.48
CA LEU A 346 -4.60 8.53 -18.17
C LEU A 346 -3.84 8.07 -19.42
N GLU A 347 -4.19 6.90 -19.94
CA GLU A 347 -3.65 6.41 -21.24
C GLU A 347 -2.13 6.53 -21.34
N ILE A 348 -1.45 6.04 -20.30
CA ILE A 348 0.00 6.17 -20.20
C ILE A 348 0.66 5.36 -21.32
N SER A 349 1.61 6.00 -22.02
CA SER A 349 2.41 5.40 -23.07
C SER A 349 3.90 5.49 -22.73
N THR A 350 4.70 4.62 -23.35
CA THR A 350 6.16 4.64 -23.18
C THR A 350 6.78 5.88 -23.80
N ALA A 351 7.72 6.52 -23.12
CA ALA A 351 8.45 7.67 -23.64
C ALA A 351 9.31 7.32 -24.87
N GLN A 352 9.65 6.04 -25.06
CA GLN A 352 10.54 5.57 -26.14
C GLN A 352 9.88 5.59 -27.52
N PHE A 353 8.59 5.24 -27.62
CA PHE A 353 7.88 5.09 -28.90
C PHE A 353 6.80 6.16 -29.01
N GLN A 354 7.23 7.40 -29.24
CA GLN A 354 6.33 8.54 -29.42
C GLN A 354 6.30 8.97 -30.87
N GLN A 355 5.12 8.97 -31.47
CA GLN A 355 4.90 9.61 -32.76
C GLN A 355 4.90 11.13 -32.56
N GLN A 356 5.79 11.82 -33.28
CA GLN A 356 5.82 13.27 -33.28
C GLN A 356 4.68 13.82 -34.14
N ASP A 357 4.23 15.02 -33.78
CA ASP A 357 3.32 15.79 -34.60
C ASP A 357 4.11 16.54 -35.67
N LEU A 358 3.53 16.68 -36.87
CA LEU A 358 4.21 17.31 -38.00
C LEU A 358 4.29 18.84 -37.86
N PHE A 359 3.36 19.46 -37.14
CA PHE A 359 3.15 20.90 -37.13
C PHE A 359 3.48 21.56 -35.78
N THR A 360 3.52 20.78 -34.71
CA THR A 360 3.67 21.32 -33.35
C THR A 360 5.00 20.88 -32.73
N GLN A 361 5.81 21.86 -32.30
CA GLN A 361 7.09 21.58 -31.66
C GLN A 361 6.90 21.13 -30.22
N LYS A 362 7.64 20.08 -29.83
CA LYS A 362 7.65 19.59 -28.46
C LYS A 362 8.30 20.62 -27.52
N THR A 363 7.58 21.01 -26.47
CA THR A 363 8.03 22.01 -25.48
C THR A 363 8.66 21.41 -24.22
N ASP A 364 8.67 20.07 -24.08
CA ASP A 364 9.29 19.39 -22.95
C ASP A 364 10.78 19.74 -22.82
N ASN A 365 11.22 20.08 -21.61
CA ASN A 365 12.64 20.26 -21.32
C ASN A 365 13.18 19.06 -20.54
N ILE A 366 13.64 18.05 -21.28
CA ILE A 366 14.13 16.78 -20.72
C ILE A 366 15.33 17.02 -19.78
N ASN A 367 16.26 17.89 -20.16
CA ASN A 367 17.45 18.18 -19.37
C ASN A 367 17.10 18.87 -18.04
N LEU A 368 16.14 19.81 -18.07
CA LEU A 368 15.62 20.46 -16.87
C LEU A 368 14.95 19.44 -15.94
N MET A 369 14.10 18.56 -16.49
CA MET A 369 13.41 17.54 -15.70
C MET A 369 14.38 16.53 -15.10
N ALA A 370 15.41 16.12 -15.85
CA ALA A 370 16.47 15.24 -15.35
C ALA A 370 17.27 15.90 -14.23
N CYS A 371 17.61 17.19 -14.36
CA CYS A 371 18.26 17.97 -13.32
C CYS A 371 17.38 18.08 -12.07
N LEU A 372 16.10 18.44 -12.23
CA LEU A 372 15.13 18.54 -11.14
C LEU A 372 15.00 17.22 -10.37
N ASP A 373 14.88 16.10 -11.09
CA ASP A 373 14.76 14.78 -10.49
C ASP A 373 16.07 14.35 -9.81
N ALA A 374 17.24 14.65 -10.39
CA ALA A 374 18.54 14.31 -9.83
C ALA A 374 18.81 15.06 -8.52
N VAL A 375 18.54 16.37 -8.47
CA VAL A 375 18.70 17.18 -7.26
C VAL A 375 17.75 16.69 -6.17
N ASN A 376 16.47 16.46 -6.50
CA ASN A 376 15.50 15.93 -5.54
C ASN A 376 15.82 14.51 -5.07
N LYS A 377 16.45 13.68 -5.92
CA LYS A 377 16.92 12.35 -5.52
C LYS A 377 18.08 12.43 -4.52
N ARG A 378 19.00 13.38 -4.71
CA ARG A 378 20.20 13.54 -3.88
C ARG A 378 19.92 14.23 -2.54
N TYR A 379 19.14 15.30 -2.54
CA TYR A 379 18.96 16.15 -1.36
C TYR A 379 17.63 15.95 -0.64
N GLY A 380 16.74 15.14 -1.20
CA GLY A 380 15.43 14.84 -0.63
C GLY A 380 14.28 15.34 -1.50
N THR A 381 13.14 14.68 -1.35
CA THR A 381 11.94 15.03 -2.13
C THR A 381 11.49 16.45 -1.82
N ASP A 382 11.09 17.19 -2.85
CA ASP A 382 10.66 18.59 -2.75
C ASP A 382 11.78 19.58 -2.30
N SER A 383 13.06 19.24 -2.49
CA SER A 383 14.18 20.18 -2.30
C SER A 383 14.18 21.30 -3.34
N LEU A 384 13.87 20.94 -4.59
CA LEU A 384 13.55 21.87 -5.68
C LEU A 384 12.11 21.65 -6.11
N THR A 385 11.35 22.74 -6.17
CA THR A 385 9.93 22.76 -6.52
C THR A 385 9.63 23.93 -7.45
N LEU A 386 8.53 23.85 -8.21
CA LEU A 386 8.04 25.01 -8.96
C LEU A 386 7.51 26.05 -7.98
N ALA A 387 7.69 27.34 -8.28
CA ALA A 387 7.21 28.44 -7.43
C ALA A 387 5.68 28.35 -7.18
N SER A 388 4.91 27.88 -8.16
CA SER A 388 3.47 27.62 -8.06
C SER A 388 3.09 26.54 -7.03
N GLN A 389 4.03 25.70 -6.60
CA GLN A 389 3.85 24.65 -5.59
C GLN A 389 3.96 25.18 -4.15
N GLN A 390 4.64 26.32 -3.93
CA GLN A 390 4.94 26.84 -2.58
C GLN A 390 4.19 28.13 -2.23
N GLN A 391 3.14 28.48 -2.98
CA GLN A 391 2.40 29.72 -2.72
C GLN A 391 1.67 29.72 -1.36
N THR A 392 1.35 28.55 -0.80
CA THR A 392 0.67 28.44 0.50
C THR A 392 1.08 27.18 1.26
N ASN A 393 1.14 27.30 2.60
CA ASN A 393 1.31 26.19 3.54
C ASN A 393 -0.02 25.63 4.08
N GLN A 394 -1.16 26.09 3.56
CA GLN A 394 -2.48 25.83 4.14
C GLN A 394 -3.00 24.39 3.94
N TRP A 395 -2.31 23.58 3.12
CA TRP A 395 -2.76 22.22 2.76
C TRP A 395 -1.83 21.10 3.25
N HIS A 396 -0.87 21.41 4.14
CA HIS A 396 0.04 20.41 4.70
C HIS A 396 -0.69 19.30 5.48
N MET A 397 -0.09 18.13 5.48
CA MET A 397 -0.68 16.96 6.13
C MET A 397 -0.70 17.13 7.65
N LYS A 398 -1.86 16.92 8.28
CA LYS A 398 -1.95 16.83 9.73
C LYS A 398 -1.30 15.53 10.22
N ARG A 399 -0.28 15.65 11.09
CA ARG A 399 0.43 14.53 11.74
C ARG A 399 0.61 14.86 13.23
N THR A 400 -0.50 15.05 13.96
CA THR A 400 -0.48 15.50 15.37
C THR A 400 0.16 14.49 16.32
N PHE A 401 0.15 13.21 15.95
CA PHE A 401 0.69 12.11 16.74
C PHE A 401 1.94 11.50 16.11
N LEU A 402 2.71 12.28 15.35
CA LEU A 402 3.92 11.81 14.68
C LEU A 402 4.97 11.38 15.72
N SER A 403 5.51 10.18 15.53
CA SER A 403 6.68 9.73 16.29
C SER A 403 7.94 10.48 15.84
N PRO A 404 8.98 10.53 16.69
CA PRO A 404 10.29 11.03 16.28
C PRO A 404 10.79 10.36 15.00
N HIS A 405 11.48 11.13 14.18
CA HIS A 405 12.17 10.66 12.96
C HIS A 405 13.42 9.83 13.28
N TYR A 406 13.24 8.65 13.90
CA TYR A 406 14.31 7.79 14.41
C TYR A 406 15.37 7.41 13.37
N THR A 407 14.98 7.27 12.10
CA THR A 407 15.83 6.73 11.04
C THR A 407 16.42 7.80 10.12
N THR A 408 15.97 9.05 10.24
CA THR A 408 16.39 10.16 9.36
C THR A 408 16.95 11.37 10.10
N ARG A 409 16.86 11.41 11.44
CA ARG A 409 17.43 12.51 12.26
C ARG A 409 18.19 11.98 13.47
N TRP A 410 19.48 12.29 13.55
CA TRP A 410 20.36 11.89 14.66
C TRP A 410 19.85 12.31 16.04
N GLN A 411 19.31 13.53 16.15
CA GLN A 411 18.80 14.06 17.42
C GLN A 411 17.57 13.31 17.95
N HIS A 412 16.89 12.54 17.09
CA HIS A 412 15.70 11.77 17.45
C HIS A 412 16.03 10.34 17.88
N LEU A 413 17.30 9.93 17.86
CA LEU A 413 17.69 8.62 18.33
C LEU A 413 17.40 8.48 19.83
N PRO A 414 16.80 7.36 20.28
CA PRO A 414 16.59 7.10 21.69
C PRO A 414 17.93 7.13 22.46
N LYS A 415 18.00 7.92 23.53
CA LYS A 415 19.14 7.94 24.45
C LYS A 415 18.90 6.92 25.55
N ILE A 416 19.86 6.03 25.75
CA ILE A 416 19.84 5.05 26.83
C ILE A 416 20.84 5.53 27.88
N SER A 417 20.34 5.87 29.06
CA SER A 417 21.17 6.10 30.24
C SER A 417 21.43 4.73 30.86
N CYS A 418 22.66 4.24 30.78
CA CYS A 418 23.06 3.09 31.60
C CYS A 418 23.24 3.60 33.03
N CYS A 419 22.45 3.07 33.97
CA CYS A 419 22.66 3.25 35.40
C CYS A 419 23.80 2.39 35.89
#